data_AF-A0A8T4KGT8-F1
#
_entry.id   AF-A0A8T4KGT8-F1
#
_cell.length_a   1.000
_cell.length_b   1.000
_cell.length_c   1.000
_cell.angle_alpha   90.00
_cell.angle_beta   90.00
_cell.angle_gamma   90.00
#
_symmetry.space_group_name_H-M   'P 1'
#
loop_
_entity.id
_entity.type
_entity.pdbx_description
1 polymer ?
#
loop_
_entity_poly.entity_id
_entity_poly.type
_entity_poly.pdbx_seq_one_letter_code
_entity_poly.pdbx_strand_id
1 'polypeptide(L)'
;MLEMIRFFFSGRREIYGLRKEYDKIREHVDRQEDEQKRVGLLRMLDQLEPNMVTLEEQKLSGGDTRKLKLYVRSSLLRIKGEMKRGPAMSARAVR
;
A
#
# COMPACT_ATOMS: atom_id res chain seq x y z
N MET A 1 8.49 31.87 -5.18
CA MET A 1 7.69 31.08 -6.14
C MET A 1 8.29 29.70 -6.48
N LEU A 2 9.62 29.52 -6.53
CA LEU A 2 10.26 28.21 -6.81
C LEU A 2 10.06 27.13 -5.72
N GLU A 3 9.94 27.53 -4.45
CA GLU A 3 9.75 26.61 -3.30
C GLU A 3 8.38 25.90 -3.33
N MET A 4 7.33 26.61 -3.74
CA MET A 4 5.97 26.06 -3.83
C MET A 4 5.89 24.95 -4.89
N ILE A 5 6.57 25.15 -6.02
CA ILE A 5 6.64 24.17 -7.11
C ILE A 5 7.33 22.89 -6.63
N ARG A 6 8.48 22.99 -5.95
CA ARG A 6 9.18 21.82 -5.38
C ARG A 6 8.31 21.00 -4.42
N PHE A 7 7.49 21.66 -3.60
CA PHE A 7 6.59 21.00 -2.66
C PHE A 7 5.49 20.20 -3.38
N PHE A 8 4.91 20.75 -4.45
CA PHE A 8 3.92 20.04 -5.26
C PHE A 8 4.51 18.85 -6.03
N PHE A 9 5.74 18.98 -6.54
CA PHE A 9 6.43 17.90 -7.24
C PHE A 9 6.90 16.78 -6.30
N SER A 10 7.26 17.07 -5.04
CA SER A 10 7.67 16.04 -4.08
C SER A 10 6.51 15.14 -3.65
N GLY A 11 5.31 15.72 -3.45
CA GLY A 11 4.11 14.97 -3.08
C GLY A 11 3.69 13.97 -4.15
N ARG A 12 3.66 14.38 -5.42
CA ARG A 12 3.33 13.46 -6.54
C ARG A 12 4.37 12.35 -6.71
N ARG A 13 5.66 12.65 -6.51
CA ARG A 13 6.72 11.64 -6.61
C ARG A 13 6.57 10.56 -5.54
N GLU A 14 6.18 10.93 -4.33
CA GLU A 14 5.95 9.97 -3.24
C GLU A 14 4.73 9.08 -3.51
N ILE A 15 3.63 9.66 -4.00
CA ILE A 15 2.40 8.92 -4.36
C ILE A 15 2.70 7.92 -5.49
N TYR A 16 3.43 8.36 -6.52
CA TYR A 16 3.90 7.46 -7.59
C TYR A 16 4.80 6.33 -7.05
N GLY A 17 5.64 6.64 -6.05
CA GLY A 17 6.44 5.63 -5.36
C GLY A 17 5.58 4.57 -4.66
N LEU A 18 4.52 5.00 -3.97
CA LEU A 18 3.56 4.10 -3.32
C LEU A 18 2.81 3.25 -4.34
N ARG A 19 2.40 3.82 -5.49
CA ARG A 19 1.72 3.08 -6.57
C ARG A 19 2.61 2.00 -7.14
N LYS A 20 3.86 2.34 -7.45
CA LYS A 20 4.83 1.36 -7.93
C LYS A 20 5.12 0.26 -6.93
N GLU A 21 5.09 0.55 -5.62
CA GLU A 21 5.24 -0.48 -4.58
C GLU A 21 3.99 -1.37 -4.48
N TYR A 22 2.79 -0.78 -4.57
CA TYR A 22 1.53 -1.52 -4.65
C TYR A 22 1.53 -2.50 -5.82
N ASP A 23 1.83 -2.03 -7.04
CA ASP A 23 1.81 -2.85 -8.26
C ASP A 23 2.80 -4.01 -8.16
N LYS A 24 4.01 -3.76 -7.65
CA LYS A 24 5.02 -4.80 -7.42
C LYS A 24 4.55 -5.85 -6.41
N ILE A 25 3.89 -5.42 -5.33
CA ILE A 25 3.35 -6.34 -4.34
C ILE A 25 2.25 -7.19 -4.98
N ARG A 26 1.34 -6.57 -5.74
CA ARG A 26 0.27 -7.28 -6.46
C ARG A 26 0.81 -8.32 -7.43
N GLU A 27 1.76 -7.95 -8.29
CA GLU A 27 2.44 -8.89 -9.19
C GLU A 27 3.11 -10.05 -8.46
N HIS A 28 3.70 -9.80 -7.29
CA HIS A 28 4.34 -10.84 -6.49
C HIS A 28 3.32 -11.74 -5.79
N VAL A 29 2.18 -11.19 -5.37
CA VAL A 29 1.06 -11.95 -4.78
C VAL A 29 0.43 -12.86 -5.83
N ASP A 30 0.23 -12.38 -7.06
CA ASP A 30 -0.34 -13.18 -8.16
C ASP A 30 0.52 -14.41 -8.50
N ARG A 31 1.83 -14.35 -8.25
CA ARG A 31 2.77 -15.46 -8.44
C ARG A 31 2.87 -16.42 -7.25
N GLN A 32 2.11 -16.20 -6.17
CA GLN A 32 2.12 -17.12 -5.02
C GLN A 32 1.39 -18.43 -5.36
N GLU A 33 2.05 -19.55 -5.06
CA GLU A 33 1.49 -20.89 -5.26
C GLU A 33 0.42 -21.25 -4.20
N ASP A 34 0.60 -20.77 -2.96
CA ASP A 34 -0.39 -20.94 -1.89
C ASP A 34 -1.62 -20.08 -2.17
N GLU A 35 -2.68 -20.73 -2.66
CA GLU A 35 -3.93 -20.07 -3.03
C GLU A 35 -4.64 -19.38 -1.85
N GLN A 36 -4.63 -19.99 -0.66
CA GLN A 36 -5.28 -19.39 0.52
C GLN A 36 -4.55 -18.11 0.91
N LYS A 37 -3.22 -18.15 0.93
CA LYS A 37 -2.39 -16.99 1.22
C LYS A 37 -2.52 -15.93 0.13
N ARG A 38 -2.54 -16.31 -1.14
CA ARG A 38 -2.76 -15.42 -2.29
C ARG A 38 -4.07 -14.66 -2.13
N VAL A 39 -5.18 -15.37 -1.90
CA VAL A 39 -6.51 -14.75 -1.73
C VAL A 39 -6.54 -13.80 -0.54
N GLY A 40 -5.91 -14.18 0.59
CA GLY A 40 -5.80 -13.30 1.76
C GLY A 40 -5.06 -11.99 1.46
N LEU A 41 -3.93 -12.08 0.76
CA LEU A 41 -3.12 -10.92 0.40
C LEU A 41 -3.79 -10.03 -0.67
N LEU A 42 -4.45 -10.64 -1.67
CA LEU A 42 -5.24 -9.90 -2.67
C LEU A 42 -6.37 -9.11 -2.02
N ARG A 43 -7.10 -9.70 -1.06
CA ARG A 43 -8.13 -8.99 -0.31
C ARG A 43 -7.58 -7.77 0.43
N MET A 44 -6.40 -7.88 1.03
CA MET A 44 -5.75 -6.74 1.69
C MET A 44 -5.38 -5.64 0.69
N LEU A 45 -4.92 -6.00 -0.52
CA LEU A 45 -4.61 -5.06 -1.58
C LEU A 45 -5.87 -4.40 -2.14
N ASP A 46 -6.96 -5.14 -2.32
CA ASP A 46 -8.23 -4.60 -2.82
C ASP A 46 -8.86 -3.64 -1.80
N GLN A 47 -8.71 -3.90 -0.49
CA GLN A 47 -9.08 -2.95 0.56
C GLN A 47 -8.23 -1.68 0.55
N LEU A 48 -6.99 -1.76 0.05
CA LEU A 48 -6.07 -0.63 -0.01
C LEU A 48 -6.28 0.24 -1.27
N GLU A 49 -6.75 -0.35 -2.37
CA GLU A 49 -6.91 0.33 -3.68
C GLU A 49 -7.69 1.65 -3.61
N PRO A 50 -8.84 1.76 -2.89
CA PRO A 50 -9.56 3.03 -2.81
C PRO A 50 -8.72 4.16 -2.19
N ASN A 51 -7.83 3.83 -1.26
CA ASN A 51 -6.94 4.81 -0.62
C ASN A 51 -5.82 5.26 -1.59
N MET A 52 -5.34 4.34 -2.44
CA MET A 52 -4.40 4.64 -3.51
C MET A 52 -5.02 5.59 -4.54
N VAL A 53 -6.21 5.24 -5.04
CA VAL A 53 -6.97 6.08 -5.99
C VAL A 53 -7.25 7.46 -5.40
N THR A 54 -7.62 7.53 -4.13
CA THR A 54 -7.84 8.81 -3.43
C THR A 54 -6.58 9.66 -3.38
N LEU A 55 -5.40 9.08 -3.13
CA LEU A 55 -4.13 9.81 -3.18
C LEU A 55 -3.79 10.32 -4.58
N GLU A 56 -4.12 9.56 -5.62
CA GLU A 56 -3.77 9.88 -7.01
C GLU A 56 -4.67 10.94 -7.62
N GLU A 57 -5.98 10.87 -7.34
CA GLU A 57 -6.99 11.64 -8.06
C GLU A 57 -7.55 12.81 -7.25
N GLN A 58 -7.62 12.69 -5.92
CA GLN A 58 -8.30 13.71 -5.10
C GLN A 58 -7.36 14.82 -4.62
N LYS A 59 -7.86 16.05 -4.68
CA LYS A 59 -7.21 17.22 -4.06
C LYS A 59 -7.51 17.23 -2.56
N LEU A 60 -6.73 16.47 -1.81
CA LEU A 60 -6.79 16.44 -0.34
C LEU A 60 -6.04 17.63 0.26
N SER A 61 -6.41 18.00 1.49
CA SER A 61 -5.61 18.93 2.29
C SER A 61 -4.21 18.33 2.56
N GLY A 62 -3.20 19.17 2.82
CA GLY A 62 -1.85 18.68 3.08
C GLY A 62 -1.76 17.72 4.28
N GLY A 63 -2.56 17.96 5.32
CA GLY A 63 -2.65 17.10 6.50
C GLY A 63 -3.27 15.74 6.19
N ASP A 64 -4.38 15.72 5.45
CA ASP A 64 -5.07 14.49 5.08
C ASP A 64 -4.25 13.67 4.09
N THR A 65 -3.60 14.33 3.12
CA THR A 65 -2.64 13.71 2.20
C THR A 65 -1.54 13.00 2.98
N ARG A 66 -0.97 13.64 4.00
CA ARG A 66 0.09 13.04 4.82
C ARG A 66 -0.41 11.83 5.60
N LYS A 67 -1.58 11.93 6.24
CA LYS A 67 -2.20 10.81 6.98
C LYS A 67 -2.46 9.62 6.06
N LEU A 68 -3.04 9.87 4.89
CA LEU A 68 -3.37 8.82 3.94
C LEU A 68 -2.13 8.15 3.34
N LYS A 69 -1.08 8.92 3.02
CA LYS A 69 0.24 8.35 2.61
C LYS A 69 0.84 7.45 3.69
N LEU A 70 0.80 7.87 4.95
CA LEU A 70 1.31 7.07 6.07
C LEU A 70 0.51 5.78 6.26
N TYR A 71 -0.82 5.86 6.15
CA TYR A 71 -1.69 4.70 6.19
C TYR A 71 -1.35 3.72 5.07
N VAL A 72 -1.30 4.20 3.83
CA VAL A 72 -0.97 3.38 2.65
C VAL A 72 0.38 2.70 2.81
N ARG A 73 1.41 3.46 3.18
CA ARG A 73 2.75 2.93 3.39
C ARG A 73 2.78 1.85 4.47
N SER A 74 2.09 2.06 5.58
CA SER A 74 2.02 1.10 6.69
C SER A 74 1.29 -0.18 6.28
N SER A 75 0.21 -0.06 5.48
CA SER A 75 -0.53 -1.19 4.93
C SER A 75 0.32 -2.01 3.95
N LEU A 76 1.05 -1.37 3.02
CA LEU A 76 1.97 -2.05 2.11
C LEU A 76 3.07 -2.80 2.87
N LEU A 77 3.65 -2.19 3.89
CA LEU A 77 4.64 -2.85 4.77
C LEU A 77 4.06 -4.06 5.48
N ARG A 78 2.81 -3.96 5.96
CA ARG A 78 2.10 -5.07 6.61
C ARG A 78 1.87 -6.23 5.64
N ILE A 79 1.34 -5.95 4.45
CA ILE A 79 1.10 -6.96 3.40
C ILE A 79 2.41 -7.66 3.04
N LYS A 80 3.50 -6.90 2.86
CA LYS A 80 4.83 -7.44 2.62
C LYS A 80 5.35 -8.31 3.77
N GLY A 81 5.00 -7.97 5.01
CA GLY A 81 5.28 -8.79 6.19
C GLY A 81 4.53 -10.12 6.15
N GLU A 82 3.24 -10.09 5.84
CA GLU A 82 2.39 -11.29 5.70
C GLU A 82 2.85 -12.19 4.54
N MET A 83 3.34 -11.61 3.44
CA MET A 83 3.97 -12.37 2.35
C MET A 83 5.18 -13.18 2.82
N LYS A 84 5.99 -12.62 3.73
CA LYS A 84 7.19 -13.28 4.26
C LYS A 84 6.89 -14.28 5.38
N ARG A 85 5.74 -14.15 6.05
CA ARG A 85 5.32 -15.10 7.10
C ARG A 85 4.91 -16.41 6.44
N GLY A 86 5.61 -17.50 6.80
CA GLY A 86 5.20 -18.85 6.42
C GLY A 86 3.89 -19.28 7.12
N PRO A 87 3.29 -20.42 6.73
CA PRO A 87 2.00 -20.89 7.26
C PRO A 87 1.98 -21.10 8.79
N ALA A 88 3.13 -21.19 9.45
CA ALA A 88 3.24 -21.49 10.87
C ALA A 88 2.85 -20.35 11.84
N MET A 89 2.65 -19.11 11.38
CA MET A 89 2.33 -17.98 12.29
C MET A 89 0.87 -17.52 12.30
N SER A 90 0.02 -17.95 11.36
CA SER A 90 -1.40 -17.53 11.36
C SER A 90 -2.24 -18.23 12.44
N ALA A 91 -1.80 -19.40 12.92
CA ALA A 91 -2.51 -20.19 13.93
C ALA A 91 -2.40 -19.64 15.37
N ARG A 92 -1.55 -18.64 15.63
CA ARG A 92 -1.27 -18.17 17.00
C ARG A 92 -2.05 -16.92 17.42
N ALA A 93 -2.82 -16.31 16.52
CA ALA A 93 -3.56 -15.07 16.77
C ALA A 93 -5.07 -15.27 17.03
N VAL A 94 -5.52 -16.52 17.21
CA VAL A 94 -6.89 -16.86 17.63
C VAL A 94 -6.82 -17.63 18.94
N ARG A 95 -6.54 -16.93 20.03
CA ARG A 95 -6.81 -17.35 21.41
C ARG A 95 -7.14 -16.14 22.25
#